data_AF-A0A9P4LMQ6-F1
#
_entry.id   AF-A0A9P4LMQ6-F1
#
_cell.length_a   1.000
_cell.length_b   1.000
_cell.length_c   1.000
_cell.angle_alpha   90.00
_cell.angle_beta   90.00
_cell.angle_gamma   90.00
#
_symmetry.space_group_name_H-M   'P 1'
#
loop_
_entity.id
_entity.type
_entity.pdbx_description
1 polymer ?
#
loop_
_entity_poly.entity_id
_entity_poly.type
_entity_poly.pdbx_seq_one_letter_code
_entity_poly.pdbx_strand_id
1 'polypeptide(L)'
;LVAQPNGYWRRARQPGMWQSKYTININIEMNYWPALVTHLAETHKPLFDLIDAAIPRGQEVAKICGCDNGGFVFHHNLDLWGDAALVDKGTPYMMWLMGGVWLSAHLMEHHRFEQDTTFLQDHVWPVLQKSAI
;
A
#
# COMPACT_ATOMS: atom_id res chain seq x y z
N LEU A 1 -5.53 -6.06 10.46
CA LEU A 1 -4.43 -5.09 10.70
C LEU A 1 -3.29 -5.43 9.75
N VAL A 2 -2.49 -4.46 9.30
CA VAL A 2 -1.36 -4.70 8.38
C VAL A 2 -0.08 -4.93 9.19
N ALA A 3 0.74 -5.89 8.77
CA ALA A 3 2.03 -6.14 9.42
C ALA A 3 3.00 -4.98 9.13
N GLN A 4 3.41 -4.28 10.18
CA GLN A 4 4.44 -3.22 10.10
C GLN A 4 5.84 -3.84 9.97
N PRO A 5 6.91 -3.04 9.70
CA PRO A 5 8.28 -3.57 9.61
C PRO A 5 8.77 -4.34 10.85
N ASN A 6 8.15 -4.13 12.02
CA ASN A 6 8.44 -4.87 13.26
C ASN A 6 7.37 -5.94 13.60
N GLY A 7 6.47 -6.26 12.68
CA GLY A 7 5.24 -7.01 12.98
C GLY A 7 4.34 -6.27 13.97
N TYR A 8 3.52 -7.02 14.73
CA TYR A 8 2.63 -6.47 15.76
C TYR A 8 3.30 -6.22 17.12
N TRP A 9 4.54 -6.66 17.28
CA TRP A 9 5.17 -6.76 18.59
C TRP A 9 6.19 -5.65 18.80
N ARG A 10 5.88 -4.68 19.68
CA ARG A 10 6.87 -3.68 20.11
C ARG A 10 6.71 -3.29 21.59
N ARG A 11 7.85 -3.21 22.29
CA ARG A 11 7.95 -2.92 23.75
C ARG A 11 8.31 -1.46 24.09
N ALA A 12 8.70 -0.63 23.12
CA ALA A 12 9.25 0.72 23.38
C ALA A 12 8.23 1.86 23.22
N ARG A 13 8.29 2.88 24.10
CA ARG A 13 7.34 4.01 24.19
C ARG A 13 7.55 5.16 23.18
N GLN A 14 8.72 5.30 22.58
CA GLN A 14 8.97 6.32 21.53
C GLN A 14 8.53 5.82 20.16
N PRO A 15 8.30 6.64 19.11
CA PRO A 15 8.10 6.13 17.76
C PRO A 15 9.23 5.16 17.39
N GLY A 16 8.91 4.02 16.76
CA GLY A 16 9.91 3.04 16.31
C GLY A 16 10.89 3.62 15.29
N MET A 17 11.89 2.82 14.89
CA MET A 17 12.57 3.08 13.63
C MET A 17 11.51 3.28 12.53
N TRP A 18 11.62 4.34 11.74
CA TRP A 18 10.63 4.76 10.74
C TRP A 18 9.21 5.00 11.28
N GLN A 19 9.09 5.37 12.56
CA GLN A 19 7.82 5.69 13.22
C GLN A 19 6.79 4.53 13.24
N SER A 20 7.23 3.29 12.96
CA SER A 20 6.32 2.15 12.76
C SER A 20 5.26 2.40 11.66
N LYS A 21 5.59 3.25 10.68
CA LYS A 21 4.75 3.46 9.50
C LYS A 21 4.82 2.26 8.55
N TYR A 22 3.88 2.20 7.63
CA TYR A 22 3.87 1.22 6.56
C TYR A 22 4.79 1.72 5.45
N THR A 23 6.04 1.24 5.43
CA THR A 23 7.00 1.60 4.38
C THR A 23 6.73 0.74 3.14
N ILE A 24 6.24 1.37 2.08
CA ILE A 24 5.66 0.74 0.90
C ILE A 24 6.54 0.93 -0.34
N ASN A 25 7.85 0.96 -0.14
CA ASN A 25 8.83 0.93 -1.21
C ASN A 25 9.69 -0.34 -1.19
N ILE A 26 9.35 -1.31 -0.34
CA ILE A 26 9.87 -2.68 -0.25
C ILE A 26 9.34 -3.42 0.99
N ASN A 27 9.19 -2.76 2.14
CA ASN A 27 8.98 -3.47 3.41
C ASN A 27 7.63 -4.15 3.53
N ILE A 28 6.55 -3.44 3.18
CA ILE A 28 5.20 -4.00 3.22
C ILE A 28 5.04 -5.08 2.16
N GLU A 29 5.59 -4.85 0.98
CA GLU A 29 5.60 -5.83 -0.10
C GLU A 29 6.26 -7.14 0.38
N MET A 30 7.46 -7.04 0.97
CA MET A 30 8.19 -8.17 1.56
C MET A 30 7.38 -8.94 2.60
N ASN A 31 6.68 -8.24 3.49
CA ASN A 31 5.85 -8.88 4.52
C ASN A 31 4.78 -9.79 3.93
N TYR A 32 4.34 -9.52 2.70
CA TYR A 32 3.23 -10.18 2.03
C TYR A 32 3.64 -11.13 0.92
N TRP A 33 4.92 -11.22 0.55
CA TRP A 33 5.42 -12.23 -0.38
C TRP A 33 5.12 -13.68 0.03
N PRO A 34 5.26 -14.10 1.30
CA PRO A 34 5.03 -15.49 1.65
C PRO A 34 3.53 -15.87 1.67
N ALA A 35 2.61 -14.90 1.80
CA ALA A 35 1.20 -15.16 2.11
C ALA A 35 0.56 -16.22 1.20
N LEU A 36 0.72 -16.11 -0.12
CA LEU A 36 0.11 -17.05 -1.07
C LEU A 36 0.82 -18.41 -1.08
N VAL A 37 2.14 -18.40 -1.21
CA VAL A 37 2.95 -19.62 -1.33
C VAL A 37 2.99 -20.45 -0.04
N THR A 38 2.70 -19.86 1.11
CA THR A 38 2.57 -20.56 2.40
C THR A 38 1.12 -20.86 2.78
N HIS A 39 0.16 -20.72 1.86
CA HIS A 39 -1.25 -21.05 2.08
C HIS A 39 -1.91 -20.20 3.19
N LEU A 40 -1.58 -18.90 3.21
CA LEU A 40 -2.09 -17.88 4.13
C LEU A 40 -2.70 -16.70 3.35
N ALA A 41 -3.39 -16.97 2.24
CA ALA A 41 -3.94 -15.96 1.33
C ALA A 41 -4.88 -14.98 2.06
N GLU A 42 -5.63 -15.45 3.05
CA GLU A 42 -6.52 -14.64 3.89
C GLU A 42 -5.79 -13.51 4.63
N THR A 43 -4.48 -13.64 4.84
CA THR A 43 -3.66 -12.62 5.49
C THR A 43 -3.39 -11.41 4.60
N HIS A 44 -3.63 -11.49 3.29
CA HIS A 44 -3.56 -10.33 2.39
C HIS A 44 -4.71 -9.35 2.57
N LYS A 45 -5.87 -9.78 3.09
CA LYS A 45 -7.05 -8.91 3.20
C LYS A 45 -6.75 -7.56 3.90
N PRO A 46 -6.05 -7.51 5.04
CA PRO A 46 -5.66 -6.23 5.65
C PRO A 46 -4.85 -5.30 4.75
N LEU A 47 -4.01 -5.82 3.85
CA LEU A 47 -3.27 -5.00 2.90
C LEU A 47 -4.23 -4.31 1.94
N PHE A 48 -5.24 -5.03 1.45
CA PHE A 48 -6.24 -4.48 0.56
C PHE A 48 -7.07 -3.40 1.27
N ASP A 49 -7.49 -3.66 2.51
CA ASP A 49 -8.19 -2.68 3.35
C ASP A 49 -7.36 -1.39 3.54
N LEU A 50 -6.02 -1.51 3.69
CA LEU A 50 -5.12 -0.34 3.79
C LEU A 50 -5.02 0.43 2.47
N ILE A 51 -4.92 -0.26 1.33
CA ILE A 51 -4.92 0.38 0.01
C ILE A 51 -6.20 1.19 -0.18
N ASP A 52 -7.35 0.58 0.10
CA ASP A 52 -8.67 1.22 -0.05
C ASP A 52 -8.80 2.46 0.86
N ALA A 53 -8.35 2.35 2.11
CA ALA A 53 -8.36 3.47 3.05
C ALA A 53 -7.44 4.62 2.60
N ALA A 54 -6.33 4.31 1.92
CA ALA A 54 -5.37 5.31 1.46
C ALA A 54 -5.79 6.01 0.15
N ILE A 55 -6.63 5.38 -0.70
CA ILE A 55 -7.03 5.93 -2.00
C ILE A 55 -7.54 7.38 -1.92
N PRO A 56 -8.51 7.75 -1.05
CA PRO A 56 -9.01 9.12 -1.00
C PRO A 56 -7.92 10.15 -0.72
N ARG A 57 -6.97 9.82 0.18
CA ARG A 57 -5.84 10.69 0.49
C ARG A 57 -4.83 10.74 -0.66
N GLY A 58 -4.58 9.61 -1.30
CA GLY A 58 -3.72 9.54 -2.49
C GLY A 58 -4.26 10.31 -3.69
N GLN A 59 -5.58 10.44 -3.83
CA GLN A 59 -6.22 11.30 -4.85
C GLN A 59 -5.95 12.79 -4.56
N GLU A 60 -6.03 13.21 -3.31
CA GLU A 60 -5.66 14.60 -2.93
C GLU A 60 -4.16 14.87 -3.14
N VAL A 61 -3.31 13.87 -2.88
CA VAL A 61 -1.88 13.96 -3.20
C VAL A 61 -1.64 14.06 -4.70
N ALA A 62 -2.35 13.27 -5.52
CA ALA A 62 -2.24 13.31 -6.97
C ALA A 62 -2.55 14.71 -7.53
N LYS A 63 -3.60 15.37 -7.02
CA LYS A 63 -3.93 16.76 -7.36
C LYS A 63 -2.80 17.74 -7.03
N ILE A 64 -2.18 17.61 -5.85
CA ILE A 64 -1.05 18.43 -5.43
C ILE A 64 0.18 18.21 -6.34
N CYS A 65 0.37 16.97 -6.81
CA CYS A 65 1.41 16.61 -7.77
C CYS A 65 1.11 17.05 -9.22
N GLY A 66 -0.07 17.64 -9.49
CA GLY A 66 -0.49 18.03 -10.84
C GLY A 66 -1.09 16.90 -11.68
N CYS A 67 -1.44 15.77 -11.07
CA CYS A 67 -2.04 14.59 -11.68
C CYS A 67 -3.53 14.49 -11.32
N ASP A 68 -4.35 15.43 -11.80
CA ASP A 68 -5.81 15.44 -11.55
C ASP A 68 -6.58 14.73 -12.67
N ASN A 69 -6.38 13.41 -12.77
CA ASN A 69 -6.98 12.55 -13.80
C ASN A 69 -7.83 11.41 -13.23
N GLY A 70 -8.14 11.47 -11.93
CA GLY A 70 -8.91 10.44 -11.22
C GLY A 70 -8.07 9.30 -10.65
N GLY A 71 -6.76 9.30 -10.88
CA GLY A 71 -5.81 8.37 -10.27
C GLY A 71 -5.44 8.73 -8.83
N PHE A 72 -4.50 7.98 -8.24
CA PHE A 72 -3.98 8.24 -6.90
C PHE A 72 -2.46 8.07 -6.84
N VAL A 73 -1.83 8.79 -5.93
CA VAL A 73 -0.38 8.71 -5.69
C VAL A 73 -0.14 8.32 -4.24
N PHE A 74 0.63 7.25 -4.02
CA PHE A 74 1.22 6.95 -2.72
C PHE A 74 2.74 7.10 -2.81
N HIS A 75 3.31 7.81 -1.83
CA HIS A 75 4.75 7.94 -1.69
C HIS A 75 5.37 6.66 -1.06
N HIS A 76 6.58 6.74 -0.51
CA HIS A 76 7.26 5.57 0.10
C HIS A 76 6.69 5.12 1.44
N ASN A 77 5.72 5.83 2.02
CA ASN A 77 5.10 5.46 3.29
C ASN A 77 3.59 5.70 3.31
N LEU A 78 2.91 4.86 4.09
CA LEU A 78 1.55 5.05 4.59
C LEU A 78 1.54 4.95 6.12
N ASP A 79 0.44 5.36 6.74
CA ASP A 79 0.18 5.12 8.17
C ASP A 79 -1.17 4.43 8.38
N LEU A 80 -1.59 4.27 9.65
CA LEU A 80 -2.86 3.64 10.00
C LEU A 80 -4.07 4.34 9.36
N TRP A 81 -3.96 5.63 9.06
CA TRP A 81 -5.02 6.46 8.49
C TRP A 81 -4.90 6.57 6.96
N GLY A 82 -3.95 5.87 6.35
CA GLY A 82 -3.71 5.92 4.92
C GLY A 82 -3.05 7.22 4.44
N ASP A 83 -2.26 7.91 5.28
CA ASP A 83 -1.59 9.14 4.86
C ASP A 83 -0.52 8.88 3.79
N ALA A 84 -0.83 9.28 2.56
CA ALA A 84 -0.03 9.07 1.35
C ALA A 84 0.93 10.24 1.01
N ALA A 85 0.97 11.26 1.87
CA ALA A 85 1.77 12.47 1.64
C ALA A 85 3.29 12.21 1.75
N LEU A 86 4.07 13.18 1.27
CA LEU A 86 5.53 13.19 1.42
C LEU A 86 5.93 13.15 2.90
N VAL A 87 6.82 12.23 3.27
CA VAL A 87 7.45 12.17 4.60
C VAL A 87 8.97 12.21 4.50
N ASP A 88 9.68 12.44 5.60
CA ASP A 88 11.15 12.49 5.63
C ASP A 88 11.75 13.65 4.80
N LYS A 89 11.31 14.88 5.10
CA LYS A 89 11.71 16.12 4.39
C LYS A 89 13.24 16.22 4.18
N GLY A 90 13.64 16.49 2.94
CA GLY A 90 15.05 16.73 2.57
C GLY A 90 15.85 15.46 2.24
N THR A 91 15.18 14.31 2.12
CA THR A 91 15.81 13.04 1.74
C THR A 91 15.57 12.70 0.26
N PRO A 92 16.48 11.93 -0.37
CA PRO A 92 16.34 11.60 -1.80
C PRO A 92 15.16 10.66 -2.10
N TYR A 93 14.73 9.86 -1.12
CA TYR A 93 13.62 8.90 -1.27
C TYR A 93 12.24 9.49 -0.95
N MET A 94 12.19 10.75 -0.51
CA MET A 94 10.94 11.44 -0.19
C MET A 94 9.96 11.44 -1.37
N MET A 95 10.44 11.71 -2.59
CA MET A 95 9.61 11.73 -3.81
C MET A 95 9.69 10.40 -4.56
N TRP A 96 9.07 9.36 -4.00
CA TRP A 96 8.96 8.06 -4.66
C TRP A 96 7.49 7.74 -4.92
N LEU A 97 7.01 7.99 -6.14
CA LEU A 97 5.58 7.99 -6.51
C LEU A 97 5.02 6.60 -6.88
N MET A 98 5.80 5.55 -6.69
CA MET A 98 5.48 4.20 -7.22
C MET A 98 4.78 3.30 -6.20
N GLY A 99 4.46 3.79 -5.01
CA GLY A 99 3.91 2.95 -3.93
C GLY A 99 2.54 2.40 -4.25
N GLY A 100 1.67 3.25 -4.77
CA GLY A 100 0.34 2.84 -5.22
C GLY A 100 0.40 1.78 -6.32
N VAL A 101 1.35 1.93 -7.25
CA VAL A 101 1.55 1.04 -8.38
C VAL A 101 2.10 -0.33 -7.93
N TRP A 102 3.06 -0.36 -7.02
CA TRP A 102 3.60 -1.64 -6.53
C TRP A 102 2.57 -2.38 -5.66
N LEU A 103 1.90 -1.67 -4.76
CA LEU A 103 0.85 -2.28 -3.93
C LEU A 103 -0.32 -2.80 -4.78
N SER A 104 -0.67 -2.14 -5.89
CA SER A 104 -1.73 -2.65 -6.78
C SER A 104 -1.35 -3.95 -7.49
N ALA A 105 -0.06 -4.23 -7.66
CA ALA A 105 0.39 -5.53 -8.17
C ALA A 105 0.04 -6.69 -7.22
N HIS A 106 0.02 -6.47 -5.90
CA HIS A 106 -0.37 -7.51 -4.93
C HIS A 106 -1.85 -7.91 -5.05
N LEU A 107 -2.74 -6.98 -5.42
CA LEU A 107 -4.16 -7.28 -5.72
C LEU A 107 -4.27 -8.24 -6.91
N MET A 108 -3.52 -7.96 -7.98
CA MET A 108 -3.49 -8.82 -9.17
C MET A 108 -2.83 -10.18 -8.88
N GLU A 109 -1.75 -10.22 -8.10
CA GLU A 109 -1.08 -11.45 -7.67
C GLU A 109 -2.06 -12.38 -6.93
N HIS A 110 -2.82 -11.83 -5.97
CA HIS A 110 -3.82 -12.58 -5.21
C HIS A 110 -4.91 -13.15 -6.13
N HIS A 111 -5.44 -12.36 -7.07
CA HIS A 111 -6.37 -12.87 -8.08
C HIS A 111 -5.75 -14.00 -8.92
N ARG A 112 -4.52 -13.84 -9.41
CA ARG A 112 -3.85 -14.86 -10.23
C ARG A 112 -3.62 -16.16 -9.45
N PHE A 113 -3.45 -16.10 -8.14
CA PHE A 113 -3.23 -17.28 -7.30
C PHE A 113 -4.54 -18.00 -6.96
N GLU A 114 -5.56 -17.27 -6.50
CA GLU A 114 -6.86 -17.84 -6.08
C GLU A 114 -7.85 -18.05 -7.24
N GLN A 115 -7.62 -17.41 -8.39
CA GLN A 115 -8.49 -17.42 -9.57
C GLN A 115 -9.91 -16.89 -9.30
N ASP A 116 -10.10 -16.05 -8.27
CA ASP A 116 -11.39 -15.44 -7.94
C ASP A 116 -11.73 -14.30 -8.91
N THR A 117 -12.64 -14.58 -9.86
CA THR A 117 -13.09 -13.61 -10.87
C THR A 117 -13.97 -12.51 -10.31
N THR A 118 -14.67 -12.74 -9.21
CA THR A 118 -15.49 -11.71 -8.55
C THR A 118 -14.58 -10.69 -7.89
N PHE A 119 -13.55 -11.14 -7.18
CA PHE A 119 -12.52 -10.27 -6.61
C PHE A 119 -11.81 -9.43 -7.69
N LEU A 120 -11.51 -10.03 -8.84
CA LEU A 120 -10.93 -9.30 -9.98
C LEU A 120 -11.82 -8.13 -10.43
N GLN A 121 -13.10 -8.41 -10.67
CA GLN A 121 -14.03 -7.43 -11.23
C GLN A 121 -14.38 -6.33 -10.24
N ASP A 122 -14.66 -6.71 -8.99
CA ASP A 122 -15.22 -5.80 -8.00
C ASP A 122 -14.15 -5.00 -7.25
N HIS A 123 -12.93 -5.52 -7.12
CA HIS A 123 -11.88 -4.90 -6.32
C HIS A 123 -10.60 -4.60 -7.10
N VAL A 124 -9.99 -5.62 -7.72
CA VAL A 124 -8.67 -5.48 -8.36
C VAL A 124 -8.70 -4.50 -9.53
N TRP A 125 -9.68 -4.65 -10.43
CA TRP A 125 -9.76 -3.88 -11.66
C TRP A 125 -9.96 -2.37 -11.41
N PRO A 126 -10.91 -1.93 -10.57
CA PRO A 126 -11.04 -0.51 -10.23
C PRO A 126 -9.78 0.12 -9.64
N VAL A 127 -9.03 -0.60 -8.81
CA VAL A 127 -7.78 -0.09 -8.21
C VAL A 127 -6.68 0.00 -9.26
N LEU A 128 -6.50 -1.03 -10.09
CA LEU A 128 -5.49 -1.03 -11.14
C LEU A 128 -5.70 0.11 -12.14
N GLN A 129 -6.93 0.33 -12.59
CA GLN A 129 -7.26 1.42 -13.51
C GLN A 129 -6.85 2.78 -12.94
N LYS A 130 -7.13 3.03 -11.66
CA LYS A 130 -6.75 4.28 -10.99
C LYS A 130 -5.24 4.39 -10.73
N SER A 131 -4.55 3.26 -10.53
CA SER A 131 -3.09 3.26 -10.34
C SER A 131 -2.30 3.45 -11.64
N ALA A 132 -2.94 3.23 -12.79
CA ALA A 132 -2.31 3.28 -14.11
C ALA A 132 -2.42 4.66 -14.80
N ILE A 133 -3.17 5.59 -14.22
CA ILE A 133 -3.40 6.93 -14.77
C ILE A 133 -2.76 8.00 -13.89
#